data_AF-A0A1J5BLP6-F1
#
_entry.id   AF-A0A1J5BLP6-F1
#
_cell.length_a   1.000
_cell.length_b   1.000
_cell.length_c   1.000
_cell.angle_alpha   90.00
_cell.angle_beta   90.00
_cell.angle_gamma   90.00
#
_symmetry.space_group_name_H-M   'P 1'
#
loop_
_entity.id
_entity.type
_entity.pdbx_description
1 polymer ?
#
loop_
_entity_poly.entity_id
_entity_poly.type
_entity_poly.pdbx_seq_one_letter_code
_entity_poly.pdbx_strand_id
1 'polypeptide(L)' 'MKNLQRYLGKLVKLRHPHFETLLARARKRGLELENRFLVGAVSGRKRILVCYGGHLCLVVSPAKVDLV' A
#
# COMPACT_ATOMS: atom_id res chain seq x y z
N MET A 1 4.37 -3.45 -18.51
CA MET A 1 5.33 -2.85 -17.56
C MET A 1 5.17 -1.33 -17.37
N LYS A 2 4.91 -0.53 -18.42
CA LYS A 2 4.82 0.95 -18.34
C LYS A 2 3.82 1.50 -17.30
N ASN A 3 2.75 0.78 -16.95
CA ASN A 3 1.71 1.28 -16.04
C ASN A 3 2.04 1.26 -14.54
N LEU A 4 3.03 0.48 -14.08
CA LEU A 4 3.32 0.41 -12.64
C LEU A 4 4.39 1.41 -12.19
N GLN A 5 5.27 1.82 -13.10
CA GLN A 5 6.32 2.80 -12.79
C GLN A 5 5.73 4.14 -12.33
N ARG A 6 4.51 4.49 -12.77
CA ARG A 6 3.81 5.71 -12.31
C ARG A 6 3.58 5.77 -10.80
N TYR A 7 3.62 4.63 -10.12
CA TYR A 7 3.45 4.54 -8.68
C TYR A 7 4.75 4.72 -7.91
N LEU A 8 5.91 4.42 -8.51
CA LEU A 8 7.19 4.42 -7.80
C LEU A 8 7.49 5.82 -7.22
N GLY A 9 7.84 5.88 -5.94
CA GLY A 9 8.09 7.13 -5.22
C GLY A 9 6.83 7.96 -4.93
N LYS A 10 5.62 7.44 -5.21
CA LYS A 10 4.36 8.12 -4.89
C LYS A 10 3.72 7.56 -3.63
N LEU A 11 2.94 8.41 -2.98
CA LEU A 11 2.04 7.99 -1.91
C LEU A 11 0.78 7.37 -2.52
N VAL A 12 0.35 6.28 -1.91
CA VAL A 12 -0.91 5.61 -2.23
C VAL A 12 -1.72 5.41 -0.96
N LYS A 13 -3.04 5.36 -1.12
CA LYS A 13 -3.98 4.92 -0.09
C LYS A 13 -4.57 3.58 -0.49
N LEU A 14 -4.81 2.71 0.48
CA LEU A 14 -5.58 1.48 0.27
C LEU A 14 -7.06 1.82 0.16
N ARG A 15 -7.77 1.13 -0.73
CA ARG A 15 -9.23 1.22 -0.82
C ARG A 15 -9.88 0.71 0.47
N HIS A 16 -11.03 1.30 0.81
CA HIS A 16 -11.74 1.09 2.08
C HIS A 16 -11.75 -0.36 2.61
N PRO A 17 -12.22 -1.39 1.87
CA PRO A 17 -12.29 -2.75 2.42
C PRO A 17 -10.90 -3.35 2.75
N HIS A 18 -9.87 -2.94 2.03
CA HIS A 18 -8.50 -3.42 2.26
C HIS A 18 -7.84 -2.69 3.42
N PHE A 19 -8.12 -1.38 3.56
CA PHE A 19 -7.61 -0.60 4.68
C PHE A 19 -8.23 -1.05 6.00
N GLU A 20 -9.55 -1.27 6.06
CA GLU A 20 -10.24 -1.72 7.28
C GLU A 20 -9.69 -3.03 7.84
N THR A 21 -9.41 -4.00 6.96
CA THR A 21 -8.80 -5.28 7.36
C THR A 21 -7.41 -5.08 7.96
N LEU A 22 -6.62 -4.17 7.40
CA LEU A 22 -5.29 -3.84 7.89
C LEU A 22 -5.35 -3.07 9.21
N LEU A 23 -6.25 -2.08 9.30
CA LEU A 23 -6.48 -1.27 10.48
C LEU A 23 -6.96 -2.12 11.66
N ALA A 24 -7.86 -3.07 11.43
CA ALA A 24 -8.30 -4.01 12.47
C ALA A 24 -7.15 -4.83 13.05
N ARG A 25 -6.18 -5.24 12.21
CA ARG A 25 -4.97 -5.96 12.66
C ARG A 25 -3.98 -5.05 13.39
N ALA A 26 -3.81 -3.82 12.91
CA ALA A 26 -2.95 -2.82 13.54
C ALA A 26 -3.48 -2.43 14.94
N ARG A 27 -4.79 -2.18 15.07
CA ARG A 27 -5.46 -1.87 16.34
C ARG A 27 -5.30 -3.00 17.37
N LYS A 28 -5.42 -4.27 16.95
CA LYS A 28 -5.15 -5.43 17.84
C LYS A 28 -3.72 -5.46 18.39
N ARG A 29 -2.78 -4.75 17.76
CA ARG A 29 -1.39 -4.62 18.18
C ARG A 29 -1.09 -3.28 18.86
N GLY A 30 -2.11 -2.47 19.14
CA GLY A 30 -1.93 -1.12 19.71
C GLY A 30 -1.25 -0.14 18.76
N LEU A 31 -1.26 -0.42 17.45
CA LEU A 31 -0.65 0.45 16.44
C LEU A 31 -1.71 1.37 15.84
N GLU A 32 -1.38 2.66 15.79
CA GLU A 32 -2.09 3.62 14.95
C GLU A 32 -1.59 3.54 13.51
N LEU A 33 -2.50 3.67 12.56
CA LEU A 33 -2.20 3.51 11.15
C LEU A 33 -2.92 4.57 10.32
N GLU A 34 -2.14 5.37 9.61
CA GLU A 34 -2.64 6.26 8.57
C GLU A 34 -2.79 5.50 7.24
N ASN A 35 -3.82 5.83 6.46
CA ASN A 35 -4.01 5.24 5.14
C ASN A 35 -3.14 5.94 4.07
N ARG A 36 -1.83 6.01 4.30
CA ARG A 36 -0.85 6.63 3.39
C ARG A 36 0.43 5.80 3.39
N PHE A 37 0.81 5.32 2.20
CA PHE A 37 1.98 4.47 2.04
C PHE A 37 2.82 4.89 0.83
N LEU A 38 4.13 4.98 1.00
CA LEU A 38 5.09 5.24 -0.06
C LEU A 38 5.36 3.97 -0.86
N VAL A 39 5.22 4.01 -2.18
CA VAL A 39 5.61 2.89 -3.04
C VAL A 39 7.12 2.92 -3.27
N GLY A 40 7.86 2.03 -2.61
CA GLY A 40 9.32 1.95 -2.73
C GLY A 40 9.80 0.95 -3.79
N ALA A 41 8.97 0.00 -4.20
CA ALA A 41 9.30 -0.90 -5.30
C ALA A 41 8.05 -1.37 -6.05
N VAL A 42 8.25 -1.77 -7.31
CA VAL A 42 7.20 -2.33 -8.16
C VAL A 42 7.69 -3.60 -8.86
N SER A 43 6.82 -4.59 -9.02
CA SER A 43 7.11 -5.76 -9.85
C SER A 43 6.11 -5.88 -10.98
N GLY A 44 6.58 -5.61 -12.20
CA GLY A 44 5.78 -5.75 -13.42
C GLY A 44 5.28 -7.17 -13.66
N ARG A 45 6.12 -8.18 -13.39
CA ARG A 45 5.80 -9.60 -13.60
C ARG A 45 4.68 -10.09 -12.69
N LYS A 46 4.69 -9.66 -11.43
CA LYS A 46 3.70 -10.07 -10.41
C LYS A 46 2.53 -9.09 -10.27
N ARG A 47 2.57 -7.95 -10.97
CA ARG A 47 1.63 -6.81 -10.82
C ARG A 47 1.40 -6.42 -9.36
N ILE A 48 2.50 -6.19 -8.63
CA ILE A 48 2.46 -5.78 -7.22
C ILE A 48 3.24 -4.48 -7.00
N LEU A 49 2.83 -3.78 -5.95
CA LEU A 49 3.49 -2.63 -5.35
C LEU A 49 4.00 -3.04 -3.97
N VAL A 50 5.21 -2.62 -3.63
CA VAL A 50 5.76 -2.70 -2.28
C VAL A 50 5.63 -1.32 -1.66
N CYS A 51 4.81 -1.24 -0.63
CA CYS A 51 4.36 0.00 0.01
C CYS A 51 4.86 0.07 1.46
N TYR A 52 5.35 1.23 1.87
CA TYR A 52 5.91 1.49 3.20
C TYR A 52 5.12 2.58 3.92
N GLY A 53 4.79 2.40 5.19
CA GLY A 53 4.12 3.41 6.00
C GLY A 53 4.23 3.08 7.49
N GLY A 54 4.68 4.06 8.30
CA GLY A 54 5.06 3.81 9.69
C GLY A 54 6.03 2.64 9.81
N HIS A 55 5.68 1.63 10.61
CA HIS A 55 6.45 0.40 10.80
C HIS A 55 5.99 -0.77 9.91
N LEU A 56 5.22 -0.51 8.85
CA LEU A 56 4.63 -1.55 7.99
C LEU A 56 5.24 -1.54 6.59
N CYS A 57 5.49 -2.76 6.09
CA CYS A 57 5.76 -3.05 4.69
C CYS A 57 4.62 -3.92 4.14
N LEU A 58 4.01 -3.49 3.04
CA LEU A 58 2.84 -4.12 2.45
C LEU A 58 3.12 -4.47 0.99
N VAL A 59 2.74 -5.69 0.60
CA VAL A 59 2.73 -6.10 -0.81
C VAL A 59 1.29 -6.10 -1.29
N VAL A 60 0.96 -5.19 -2.20
CA VAL A 60 -0.43 -4.97 -2.64
C VAL A 60 -0.55 -4.92 -4.15
N SER A 61 -1.72 -5.33 -4.65
CA SER A 61 -2.06 -5.13 -6.05
C SER A 61 -2.37 -3.65 -6.31
N PRO A 62 -1.95 -3.09 -7.46
CA PRO A 62 -2.29 -1.74 -7.88
C PRO A 62 -3.81 -1.52 -8.01
N ALA A 63 -4.61 -2.59 -8.16
CA ALA A 63 -6.08 -2.51 -8.17
C ALA A 63 -6.70 -2.22 -6.79
N LYS A 64 -5.92 -2.33 -5.71
CA LYS A 64 -6.37 -2.14 -4.32
C LYS A 64 -6.01 -0.78 -3.76
N VAL A 65 -5.35 0.07 -4.56
CA VAL A 65 -4.85 1.36 -4.13
C VAL A 65 -5.30 2.46 -5.08
N ASP A 66 -5.38 3.66 -4.54
CA ASP A 66 -5.53 4.89 -5.30
C ASP A 66 -4.31 5.78 -5.02
N LEU A 67 -3.86 6.53 -6.04
CA LEU A 67 -2.83 7.55 -5.84
C LEU A 67 -3.38 8.66 -4.94
N VAL A 68 -2.53 9.17 -4.06
CA VAL A 68 -2.83 10.35 -3.23
C VAL A 68 -2.55 11.61 -4.04
#